data_AF-A0A7V9CIG8-F1
#
_entry.id   AF-A0A7V9CIG8-F1
#
_cell.length_a   1.000
_cell.length_b   1.000
_cell.length_c   1.000
_cell.angle_alpha   90.00
_cell.angle_beta   90.00
_cell.angle_gamma   90.00
#
_symmetry.space_group_name_H-M   'P 1'
#
loop_
_entity.id
_entity.type
_entity.pdbx_description
1 polymer ?
#
loop_
_entity_poly.entity_id
_entity_poly.type
_entity_poly.pdbx_seq_one_letter_code
_entity_poly.pdbx_strand_id
1 'polypeptide(L)'
;YEDNQVTLDPDVVDAWGIPVPRIAMRWRDNELAMRRDMAEQAAEMLDAMGGRNIQVRLSEKQSPGYGIHEVGTARMGTDPRRSVLDQFQRSHDIRNLMITDGSGFVSSACQNPTLTIMALTVRSCDHLLDELKRGNV
;
A
#
# COMPACT_ATOMS: atom_id res chain seq x y z
N TYR A 1 6.07 -12.46 -0.48
CA TYR A 1 5.71 -11.27 -1.28
C TYR A 1 6.87 -10.30 -1.46
N GLU A 2 8.11 -10.63 -1.06
CA GLU A 2 9.28 -9.75 -1.29
C GLU A 2 9.65 -9.62 -2.79
N ASP A 3 9.09 -10.49 -3.63
CA ASP A 3 9.16 -10.43 -5.09
C ASP A 3 8.22 -9.41 -5.73
N ASN A 4 7.22 -8.91 -4.99
CA ASN A 4 6.42 -7.77 -5.41
C ASN A 4 7.18 -6.49 -5.04
N GLN A 5 7.65 -5.76 -6.04
CA GLN A 5 8.55 -4.62 -5.86
C GLN A 5 8.36 -3.54 -6.93
N VAL A 6 8.80 -2.34 -6.60
CA VAL A 6 8.89 -1.20 -7.51
C VAL A 6 10.36 -0.82 -7.63
N THR A 7 10.86 -0.77 -8.86
CA THR A 7 12.22 -0.30 -9.18
C THR A 7 12.13 0.83 -10.20
N LEU A 8 13.23 1.54 -10.45
CA LEU A 8 13.28 2.47 -11.59
C LEU A 8 13.57 1.70 -12.88
N ASP A 9 12.95 2.11 -13.97
CA ASP A 9 13.27 1.62 -15.30
C ASP A 9 14.57 2.29 -15.80
N PRO A 10 15.62 1.53 -16.16
CA PRO A 10 16.89 2.10 -16.60
C PRO A 10 16.83 2.77 -17.98
N ASP A 11 15.86 2.38 -18.82
CA ASP A 11 15.82 2.75 -20.24
C ASP A 11 14.64 3.65 -20.59
N VAL A 12 13.65 3.76 -19.68
CA VAL A 12 12.41 4.50 -19.90
C VAL A 12 12.31 5.65 -18.92
N VAL A 13 12.11 6.84 -19.48
CA VAL A 13 11.85 8.07 -18.72
C VAL A 13 10.47 8.63 -19.07
N ASP A 14 9.90 9.40 -18.16
CA ASP A 14 8.67 10.14 -18.40
C ASP A 14 8.89 11.38 -19.27
N ALA A 15 7.83 12.17 -19.47
CA ALA A 15 7.86 13.39 -20.27
C ALA A 15 8.83 14.47 -19.76
N TRP A 16 9.34 14.34 -18.54
CA TRP A 16 10.28 15.27 -17.90
C TRP A 16 11.68 14.69 -17.72
N GLY A 17 11.95 13.49 -18.27
CA GLY A 17 13.25 12.84 -18.17
C GLY A 17 13.50 12.13 -16.84
N ILE A 18 12.46 11.89 -16.04
CA ILE A 18 12.55 11.14 -14.78
C ILE A 18 12.36 9.64 -15.08
N PRO A 19 13.23 8.74 -14.61
CA PRO A 19 13.03 7.30 -14.77
C PRO A 19 11.66 6.85 -14.24
N VAL A 20 10.90 6.12 -15.06
CA VAL A 20 9.57 5.64 -14.67
C VAL A 20 9.66 4.46 -13.70
N PRO A 21 8.64 4.21 -12.87
CA PRO A 21 8.59 3.00 -12.07
C PRO A 21 8.37 1.76 -12.95
N ARG A 22 9.26 0.77 -12.82
CA ARG A 22 9.08 -0.62 -13.25
C ARG A 22 8.47 -1.40 -12.09
N ILE A 23 7.24 -1.88 -12.28
CA ILE A 23 6.48 -2.58 -11.23
C ILE A 23 6.47 -4.08 -11.53
N ALA A 24 7.08 -4.87 -10.65
CA ALA A 24 6.95 -6.32 -10.65
C ALA A 24 5.93 -6.72 -9.60
N MET A 25 4.77 -7.22 -10.02
CA MET A 25 3.71 -7.63 -9.10
C MET A 25 2.97 -8.84 -9.67
N ARG A 26 2.71 -9.83 -8.81
CA ARG A 26 1.76 -10.89 -9.11
C ARG A 26 0.79 -11.14 -7.96
N TRP A 27 -0.43 -11.53 -8.32
CA TRP A 27 -1.39 -12.15 -7.43
C TRP A 27 -0.92 -13.57 -7.09
N ARG A 28 -1.17 -14.01 -5.85
CA ARG A 28 -0.93 -15.39 -5.41
C ARG A 28 -2.24 -16.07 -5.07
N ASP A 29 -2.14 -17.36 -4.75
CA ASP A 29 -3.29 -18.23 -4.48
C ASP A 29 -4.25 -17.66 -3.45
N ASN A 30 -3.73 -16.99 -2.41
CA ASN A 30 -4.56 -16.37 -1.38
C ASN A 30 -5.40 -15.20 -1.93
N GLU A 31 -4.82 -14.31 -2.76
CA GLU A 31 -5.60 -13.21 -3.36
C GLU A 31 -6.62 -13.74 -4.37
N LEU A 32 -6.30 -14.83 -5.07
CA LEU A 32 -7.24 -15.49 -5.98
C LEU A 32 -8.38 -16.17 -5.20
N ALA A 33 -8.09 -16.79 -4.06
CA ALA A 33 -9.10 -17.38 -3.18
C ALA A 33 -10.01 -16.31 -2.56
N MET A 34 -9.44 -15.23 -2.02
CA MET A 34 -10.21 -14.10 -1.47
C MET A 34 -11.13 -13.45 -2.51
N ARG A 35 -10.70 -13.37 -3.78
CA ARG A 35 -11.56 -12.85 -4.87
C ARG A 35 -12.78 -13.72 -5.14
N ARG A 36 -12.63 -15.05 -5.07
CA ARG A 36 -13.75 -15.98 -5.23
C ARG A 36 -14.74 -15.83 -4.10
N ASP A 37 -14.23 -15.89 -2.86
CA ASP A 37 -15.04 -15.70 -1.66
C ASP A 37 -15.77 -14.36 -1.66
N MET A 38 -15.09 -13.25 -1.96
CA MET A 38 -15.72 -11.92 -2.06
C MET A 38 -16.92 -11.89 -3.01
N ALA A 39 -16.83 -12.57 -4.15
CA ALA A 39 -17.91 -12.59 -5.13
C ALA A 39 -19.09 -13.49 -4.70
N GLU A 40 -18.80 -14.60 -4.03
CA GLU A 40 -19.81 -15.48 -3.43
C GLU A 40 -20.57 -14.77 -2.30
N GLN A 41 -19.84 -14.12 -1.37
CA GLN A 41 -20.42 -13.33 -0.28
C GLN A 41 -21.27 -12.17 -0.82
N ALA A 42 -20.82 -11.48 -1.88
CA ALA A 42 -21.60 -10.42 -2.51
C ALA A 42 -22.92 -10.95 -3.10
N ALA A 43 -22.91 -12.13 -3.72
CA ALA A 43 -24.11 -12.75 -4.25
C ALA A 43 -25.09 -13.17 -3.15
N GLU A 44 -24.59 -13.77 -2.06
CA GLU A 44 -25.41 -14.15 -0.90
C GLU A 44 -26.08 -12.93 -0.26
N MET A 45 -25.34 -11.84 -0.04
CA MET A 45 -25.90 -10.59 0.48
C MET A 45 -26.98 -10.03 -0.44
N LEU A 46 -26.76 -10.03 -1.76
CA LEU A 46 -27.75 -9.54 -2.73
C LEU A 46 -29.01 -10.41 -2.75
N ASP A 47 -28.89 -11.73 -2.65
CA ASP A 47 -30.02 -12.65 -2.61
C ASP A 47 -30.86 -12.47 -1.35
N ALA A 48 -30.20 -12.36 -0.19
CA ALA A 48 -30.83 -12.07 1.10
C ALA A 48 -31.59 -10.73 1.11
N MET A 49 -31.12 -9.75 0.33
CA MET A 49 -31.81 -8.46 0.13
C MET A 49 -32.99 -8.54 -0.86
N GLY A 50 -33.29 -9.72 -1.42
CA GLY A 50 -34.35 -9.92 -2.40
C GLY A 50 -33.93 -9.67 -3.85
N GLY A 51 -32.62 -9.60 -4.12
CA GLY A 51 -32.07 -9.53 -5.48
C GLY A 51 -32.53 -10.69 -6.35
N ARG A 52 -32.56 -10.47 -7.67
CA ARG A 52 -32.97 -11.48 -8.67
C ARG A 52 -31.97 -11.47 -9.82
N ASN A 53 -31.87 -12.60 -10.52
CA ASN A 53 -30.95 -12.78 -11.65
C ASN A 53 -29.48 -12.45 -11.32
N ILE A 54 -29.04 -12.81 -10.11
CA ILE A 54 -27.67 -12.58 -9.64
C ILE A 54 -26.72 -13.50 -10.41
N GLN A 55 -25.66 -12.92 -10.97
CA GLN A 55 -24.62 -13.67 -11.70
C GLN A 55 -23.25 -13.28 -11.16
N VAL A 56 -22.55 -14.27 -10.60
CA VAL A 56 -21.14 -14.10 -10.22
C VAL A 56 -20.28 -14.17 -11.47
N ARG A 57 -19.49 -13.12 -11.71
CA ARG A 57 -18.52 -13.06 -12.81
C ARG A 57 -17.17 -12.60 -12.26
N LEU A 58 -16.20 -13.50 -12.28
CA LEU A 58 -14.82 -13.18 -11.94
C LEU A 58 -14.06 -12.84 -13.22
N SER A 59 -13.40 -11.68 -13.26
CA SER A 59 -12.47 -11.36 -14.33
C SER A 59 -11.08 -11.89 -13.97
N GLU A 60 -10.55 -12.81 -14.76
CA GLU A 60 -9.16 -13.27 -14.63
C GLU A 60 -8.14 -12.23 -15.11
N LYS A 61 -8.59 -11.15 -15.75
CA LYS A 61 -7.75 -10.17 -16.45
C LYS A 61 -7.49 -8.88 -15.68
N GLN A 62 -7.81 -8.80 -14.39
CA GLN A 62 -7.49 -7.59 -13.64
C GLN A 62 -5.99 -7.48 -13.37
N SER A 63 -5.34 -6.65 -14.17
CA SER A 63 -3.97 -6.22 -13.94
C SER A 63 -3.84 -5.58 -12.56
N PRO A 64 -2.72 -5.79 -11.86
CA PRO A 64 -2.34 -4.97 -10.72
C PRO A 64 -2.44 -3.49 -11.06
N GLY A 65 -2.86 -2.65 -10.10
CA GLY A 65 -3.01 -1.20 -10.31
C GLY A 65 -4.44 -0.67 -10.38
N TYR A 66 -5.43 -1.53 -10.68
CA TYR A 66 -6.81 -1.07 -10.87
C TYR A 66 -7.45 -0.49 -9.60
N GLY A 67 -6.96 -0.92 -8.43
CA GLY A 67 -7.44 -0.45 -7.13
C GLY A 67 -6.93 0.93 -6.73
N ILE A 68 -5.94 1.49 -7.44
CA ILE A 68 -5.30 2.80 -7.15
C ILE A 68 -4.92 3.01 -5.68
N HIS A 69 -4.60 1.92 -4.99
CA HIS A 69 -4.31 1.84 -3.56
C HIS A 69 -2.96 1.15 -3.32
N GLU A 70 -1.97 1.46 -4.14
CA GLU A 70 -0.61 0.93 -4.03
C GLU A 70 0.05 1.50 -2.77
N VAL A 71 0.54 0.60 -1.91
CA VAL A 71 1.11 0.94 -0.59
C VAL A 71 2.30 0.03 -0.28
N GLY A 72 3.13 0.42 0.69
CA GLY A 72 4.18 -0.43 1.25
C GLY A 72 5.54 -0.40 0.57
N THR A 73 5.76 0.53 -0.38
CA THR A 73 7.03 0.67 -1.13
C THR A 73 8.22 1.16 -0.29
N ALA A 74 7.95 1.76 0.87
CA ALA A 74 8.96 2.18 1.86
C ALA A 74 8.48 1.77 3.27
N ARG A 75 8.18 0.47 3.44
CA ARG A 75 7.48 -0.05 4.61
C ARG A 75 8.14 0.35 5.94
N MET A 76 7.29 0.60 6.94
CA MET A 76 7.70 0.73 8.34
C MET A 76 8.22 -0.60 8.90
N GLY A 77 9.08 -0.54 9.91
CA GLY A 77 9.53 -1.68 10.68
C GLY A 77 10.51 -1.30 11.79
N THR A 78 10.94 -2.30 12.55
CA THR A 78 11.88 -2.13 13.67
C THR A 78 13.32 -2.51 13.31
N ASP A 79 13.54 -3.13 12.14
CA ASP A 79 14.84 -3.59 11.67
C ASP A 79 15.25 -2.78 10.43
N PRO A 80 16.26 -1.89 10.53
CA PRO A 80 16.69 -1.04 9.41
C PRO A 80 17.26 -1.82 8.23
N ARG A 81 17.56 -3.12 8.39
CA ARG A 81 17.96 -3.99 7.28
C ARG A 81 16.78 -4.53 6.47
N ARG A 82 15.55 -4.37 6.99
CA ARG A 82 14.33 -4.95 6.42
C ARG A 82 13.21 -3.93 6.22
N SER A 83 13.30 -2.74 6.78
CA SER A 83 12.37 -1.63 6.57
C SER A 83 13.12 -0.37 6.17
N VAL A 84 12.41 0.55 5.52
CA VAL A 84 12.95 1.87 5.16
C VAL A 84 12.68 2.88 6.28
N LEU A 85 11.53 2.73 6.93
CA LEU A 85 11.04 3.67 7.93
C LEU A 85 10.90 3.01 9.31
N ASP A 86 11.12 3.78 10.36
CA ASP A 86 10.71 3.40 11.71
C ASP A 86 9.19 3.53 11.90
N GLN A 87 8.71 3.20 13.10
CA GLN A 87 7.28 3.26 13.42
C GLN A 87 6.66 4.66 13.33
N PHE A 88 7.45 5.74 13.22
CA PHE A 88 6.98 7.12 13.09
C PHE A 88 7.24 7.68 11.69
N GLN A 89 7.32 6.81 10.67
CA GLN A 89 7.53 7.22 9.28
C GLN A 89 8.83 8.00 9.03
N ARG A 90 9.81 7.89 9.93
CA ARG A 90 11.14 8.48 9.78
C ARG A 90 12.09 7.47 9.16
N SER A 91 12.94 7.91 8.23
CA SER A 91 13.96 7.06 7.63
C SER A 91 14.92 6.53 8.70
N HIS A 92 15.29 5.25 8.59
CA HIS A 92 16.35 4.69 9.42
C HIS A 92 17.73 5.26 9.08
N ASP A 93 17.95 5.66 7.83
CA ASP A 93 19.26 6.14 7.34
C ASP A 93 19.45 7.64 7.54
N ILE A 94 18.37 8.43 7.48
CA ILE A 94 18.42 9.90 7.48
C ILE A 94 17.51 10.45 8.57
N ARG A 95 18.11 10.94 9.66
CA ARG A 95 17.38 11.37 10.89
C ARG A 95 16.36 12.49 10.66
N ASN A 96 16.58 13.36 9.68
CA ASN A 96 15.70 14.49 9.36
C ASN A 96 14.83 14.25 8.11
N LEU A 97 14.70 12.99 7.66
CA LEU A 97 13.84 12.61 6.54
C LEU A 97 12.64 11.80 7.02
N MET A 98 11.45 12.21 6.61
CA MET A 98 10.20 11.50 6.84
C MET A 98 9.46 11.25 5.53
N ILE A 99 8.68 10.17 5.50
CA ILE A 99 7.82 9.82 4.35
C ILE A 99 6.40 9.56 4.86
N THR A 100 5.52 10.54 4.68
CA THR A 100 4.17 10.55 5.27
C THR A 100 3.08 10.27 4.23
N ASP A 101 3.14 9.10 3.59
CA ASP A 101 2.19 8.64 2.57
C ASP A 101 1.87 7.12 2.73
N GLY A 102 1.28 6.50 1.70
CA GLY A 102 0.96 5.07 1.68
C GLY A 102 2.16 4.13 1.63
N SER A 103 3.36 4.61 1.31
CA SER A 103 4.56 3.78 1.18
C SER A 103 4.96 3.11 2.50
N GLY A 104 4.61 3.70 3.65
CA GLY A 104 4.96 3.18 4.97
C GLY A 104 4.16 1.95 5.42
N PHE A 105 3.12 1.54 4.71
CA PHE A 105 2.23 0.47 5.14
C PHE A 105 2.95 -0.89 5.13
N VAL A 106 2.72 -1.70 6.16
CA VAL A 106 3.25 -3.08 6.23
C VAL A 106 2.23 -4.10 5.71
N SER A 107 0.96 -3.73 5.72
CA SER A 107 -0.18 -4.51 5.21
C SER A 107 -1.21 -3.58 4.60
N SER A 108 -1.89 -4.05 3.55
CA SER A 108 -3.08 -3.38 3.03
C SER A 108 -4.35 -3.97 3.66
N ALA A 109 -5.37 -3.13 3.83
CA ALA A 109 -6.70 -3.55 4.27
C ALA A 109 -7.66 -3.64 3.07
N CYS A 110 -8.90 -4.08 3.31
CA CYS A 110 -9.95 -4.04 2.29
C CYS A 110 -10.54 -2.62 2.09
N GLN A 111 -10.22 -1.68 2.97
CA GLN A 111 -10.70 -0.29 2.93
C GLN A 111 -9.68 0.64 2.27
N ASN A 112 -10.16 1.76 1.73
CA ASN A 112 -9.32 2.79 1.11
C ASN A 112 -8.27 3.33 2.11
N PRO A 113 -6.99 3.50 1.72
CA PRO A 113 -5.90 3.77 2.65
C PRO A 113 -5.83 5.23 3.13
N THR A 114 -6.51 6.16 2.47
CA THR A 114 -6.31 7.62 2.67
C THR A 114 -6.51 8.06 4.12
N LEU A 115 -7.56 7.60 4.80
CA LEU A 115 -7.79 7.96 6.21
C LEU A 115 -6.67 7.43 7.12
N THR A 116 -6.18 6.23 6.86
CA THR A 116 -5.05 5.65 7.59
C THR A 116 -3.76 6.43 7.30
N ILE A 117 -3.54 6.85 6.04
CA ILE A 117 -2.41 7.73 5.68
C ILE A 117 -2.47 9.01 6.52
N MET A 118 -3.62 9.70 6.53
CA MET A 118 -3.78 10.94 7.30
C MET A 118 -3.54 10.73 8.81
N ALA A 119 -4.07 9.63 9.37
CA ALA A 119 -3.87 9.31 10.78
C ALA A 119 -2.39 9.04 11.12
N LEU A 120 -1.68 8.30 10.26
CA LEU A 120 -0.24 8.07 10.41
C LEU A 120 0.55 9.36 10.27
N THR A 121 0.23 10.20 9.30
CA THR A 121 0.88 11.52 9.11
C THR A 121 0.75 12.38 10.36
N VAL A 122 -0.45 12.52 10.92
CA VAL A 122 -0.67 13.32 12.14
C VAL A 122 0.15 12.79 13.31
N ARG A 123 0.11 11.47 13.56
CA ARG A 123 0.88 10.83 14.64
C ARG A 123 2.39 11.03 14.47
N SER A 124 2.89 10.88 13.24
CA SER A 124 4.30 11.00 12.92
C SER A 124 4.78 12.45 13.06
N CYS A 125 4.00 13.43 12.60
CA CYS A 125 4.31 14.85 12.76
C CYS A 125 4.28 15.30 14.22
N ASP A 126 3.31 14.83 15.01
CA ASP A 126 3.25 15.12 16.46
C ASP A 126 4.52 14.62 17.18
N HIS A 127 4.93 13.38 16.87
CA HIS A 127 6.19 12.83 17.38
C HIS A 127 7.41 13.65 16.94
N LEU A 128 7.49 14.03 15.65
CA LEU A 128 8.59 14.86 15.13
C LEU A 128 8.68 16.20 15.87
N LEU A 129 7.56 16.86 16.14
CA LEU A 129 7.55 18.15 16.84
C LEU A 129 8.12 18.03 18.25
N ASP A 130 7.83 16.94 18.95
CA ASP A 130 8.39 16.68 20.27
C ASP A 130 9.89 16.35 20.22
N GLU A 131 10.33 15.58 19.22
CA GLU A 131 11.75 15.28 19.02
C GLU A 131 12.56 16.52 18.62
N LEU A 132 11.99 17.42 17.81
CA LEU A 132 12.59 18.72 17.47
C LEU A 132 12.76 19.60 18.70
N LYS A 133 11.75 19.70 19.58
CA LYS A 133 11.86 20.44 20.85
C LYS A 133 12.95 19.88 21.77
N ARG A 134 13.23 18.57 21.68
CA ARG A 134 14.28 17.88 22.43
C ARG A 134 15.67 17.99 21.80
N GLY A 135 15.78 18.46 20.56
CA GLY A 135 17.04 18.52 19.81
C GLY A 135 17.52 17.16 19.29
N ASN A 136 16.60 16.19 19.13
CA ASN A 136 16.91 14.84 18.65
C ASN A 136 16.90 14.71 17.12
N VAL A 137 16.44 15.75 16.41
CA VAL A 137 16.37 15.87 14.95
C VAL A 137 17.01 17.17 14.51
#